data_AF-A0A094E3Y9-F1
#
_entry.id   AF-A0A094E3Y9-F1
#
_cell.length_a   1.000
_cell.length_b   1.000
_cell.length_c   1.000
_cell.angle_alpha   90.00
_cell.angle_beta   90.00
_cell.angle_gamma   90.00
#
_symmetry.space_group_name_H-M   'P 1'
#
loop_
_entity.id
_entity.type
_entity.pdbx_description
1 polymer ?
#
loop_
_entity_poly.entity_id
_entity_poly.type
_entity_poly.pdbx_seq_one_letter_code
_entity_poly.pdbx_strand_id
1 'polypeptide(L)'
;MTNVHMFYDMPYPKAVSTPEGTSEAPSFFSYSPKTKTVFNPKDPSVHKPLTMSKFMEKSLRWVTLGGQYDWTNKVYPDEAPPAFPTDIKDLLEGIFPEMKAQAAIVNLYSPGDTLSLHRDVSEESDNGLVSISLGCDCLFVVGLGRDPSDSIVVHLRSGDALLMSRESRFAWHGVPKILPSSCPTYLASWPAEDNQYEEWRDWMKNKRINLNVRQMFD
;
A
#
# COMPACT_ATOMS: atom_id res chain seq x y z
N MET A 1 -3.46 9.70 1.55
CA MET A 1 -4.71 9.67 0.75
C MET A 1 -4.97 8.24 0.25
N THR A 2 -6.17 7.90 -0.21
CA THR A 2 -6.46 6.59 -0.83
C THR A 2 -7.26 6.73 -2.12
N ASN A 3 -7.33 5.66 -2.92
CA ASN A 3 -8.13 5.64 -4.15
C ASN A 3 -9.63 5.89 -3.94
N VAL A 4 -10.12 5.68 -2.72
CA VAL A 4 -11.54 5.80 -2.37
C VAL A 4 -11.93 7.26 -2.06
N HIS A 5 -10.96 8.09 -1.61
CA HIS A 5 -11.18 9.51 -1.30
C HIS A 5 -11.68 10.32 -2.49
N MET A 6 -11.40 9.89 -3.72
CA MET A 6 -11.84 10.59 -4.92
C MET A 6 -13.37 10.56 -5.07
N PHE A 7 -14.04 9.50 -4.59
CA PHE A 7 -15.44 9.23 -4.90
C PHE A 7 -16.35 9.17 -3.66
N TYR A 8 -15.78 9.01 -2.47
CA TYR A 8 -16.55 8.83 -1.24
C TYR A 8 -16.03 9.69 -0.09
N ASP A 9 -16.93 10.01 0.83
CA ASP A 9 -16.60 10.54 2.14
C ASP A 9 -16.20 9.40 3.08
N MET A 10 -15.06 9.56 3.74
CA MET A 10 -14.44 8.52 4.56
C MET A 10 -14.96 8.61 6.00
N PRO A 11 -15.64 7.58 6.53
CA PRO A 11 -16.13 7.56 7.90
C PRO A 11 -15.00 7.14 8.86
N TYR A 12 -14.01 8.03 9.03
CA TYR A 12 -12.85 7.74 9.86
C TYR A 12 -13.25 7.40 11.31
N PRO A 13 -12.65 6.35 11.90
CA PRO A 13 -12.87 6.02 13.30
C PRO A 13 -12.35 7.17 14.18
N LYS A 14 -13.07 7.44 15.26
CA LYS A 14 -12.63 8.43 16.25
C LYS A 14 -11.64 7.78 17.20
N ALA A 15 -10.62 8.52 17.62
CA ALA A 15 -9.73 8.08 18.69
C ALA A 15 -10.57 7.82 19.96
N VAL A 16 -10.37 6.66 20.59
CA VAL A 16 -11.00 6.33 21.86
C VAL A 16 -9.96 6.58 22.95
N SER A 17 -10.23 7.56 23.82
CA SER A 17 -9.42 7.78 25.02
C SER A 17 -9.70 6.67 26.02
N THR A 18 -8.71 5.83 26.32
CA THR A 18 -8.80 4.88 27.43
C THR A 18 -8.58 5.60 28.76
N PRO A 19 -9.16 5.12 29.88
CA PRO A 19 -8.91 5.69 31.22
C PRO A 19 -7.43 5.69 31.63
N GLU A 20 -6.62 4.84 31.00
CA GLU A 20 -5.19 4.66 31.25
C GLU A 20 -4.31 5.59 30.40
N GLY A 21 -4.92 6.47 29.59
CA GLY A 21 -4.20 7.49 28.81
C GLY A 21 -3.53 6.99 27.53
N THR A 22 -3.62 5.70 27.23
CA THR A 22 -3.18 5.11 25.97
C THR A 22 -4.28 5.24 24.90
N SER A 23 -4.17 6.24 24.04
CA SER A 23 -5.02 6.32 22.84
C SER A 23 -4.49 5.31 21.83
N GLU A 24 -5.23 4.22 21.59
CA GLU A 24 -4.98 3.43 20.38
C GLU A 24 -5.21 4.30 19.15
N ALA A 25 -4.35 4.12 18.14
CA ALA A 25 -4.50 4.81 16.88
C ALA A 25 -5.82 4.36 16.22
N PRO A 26 -6.67 5.30 15.73
CA PRO A 26 -7.92 4.95 15.09
C PRO A 26 -7.66 4.09 13.84
N SER A 27 -8.34 2.95 13.74
CA SER A 27 -8.19 1.99 12.64
C SER A 27 -9.53 1.58 12.06
N PHE A 28 -9.65 1.48 10.74
CA PHE A 28 -10.89 0.98 10.11
C PHE A 28 -11.24 -0.45 10.52
N PHE A 29 -10.26 -1.24 10.98
CA PHE A 29 -10.50 -2.57 11.53
C PHE A 29 -11.30 -2.54 12.84
N SER A 30 -11.43 -1.39 13.51
CA SER A 30 -12.29 -1.23 14.68
C SER A 30 -13.78 -1.30 14.35
N TYR A 31 -14.16 -1.15 13.08
CA TYR A 31 -15.54 -1.36 12.65
C TYR A 31 -15.77 -2.85 12.36
N SER A 32 -16.83 -3.43 12.90
CA SER A 32 -17.32 -4.74 12.47
C SER A 32 -17.52 -4.76 10.94
N PRO A 33 -17.18 -5.84 10.22
CA PRO A 33 -17.51 -5.99 8.79
C PRO A 33 -19.00 -5.81 8.48
N LYS A 34 -19.87 -6.06 9.49
CA LYS A 34 -21.33 -5.95 9.41
C LYS A 34 -21.86 -4.61 9.95
N THR A 35 -20.99 -3.65 10.23
CA THR A 35 -21.39 -2.32 10.68
C THR A 35 -22.39 -1.66 9.71
N LYS A 36 -23.28 -0.84 10.26
CA LYS A 36 -24.18 0.02 9.46
C LYS A 36 -23.47 1.27 8.93
N THR A 37 -22.26 1.56 9.40
CA THR A 37 -21.45 2.66 8.89
C THR A 37 -21.06 2.37 7.43
N VAL A 38 -21.33 3.34 6.57
CA VAL A 38 -21.05 3.28 5.13
C VAL A 38 -20.24 4.47 4.68
N PHE A 39 -19.53 4.29 3.58
CA PHE A 39 -18.86 5.35 2.83
C PHE A 39 -19.91 5.97 1.90
N ASN A 40 -20.27 7.22 2.17
CA ASN A 40 -21.25 7.93 1.36
C ASN A 40 -20.58 8.44 0.07
N PRO A 41 -21.21 8.25 -1.10
CA PRO A 41 -20.67 8.74 -2.35
C PRO A 41 -20.77 10.26 -2.40
N LYS A 42 -19.72 10.92 -2.90
CA LYS A 42 -19.73 12.37 -3.16
C LYS A 42 -20.75 12.75 -4.24
N ASP A 43 -20.95 11.85 -5.21
CA ASP A 43 -22.02 11.92 -6.19
C ASP A 43 -22.89 10.65 -6.12
N PRO A 44 -24.03 10.71 -5.41
CA PRO A 44 -24.96 9.58 -5.30
C PRO A 44 -25.63 9.16 -6.61
N SER A 45 -25.57 9.97 -7.67
CA SER A 45 -26.12 9.60 -8.99
C SER A 45 -25.20 8.66 -9.75
N VAL A 46 -23.89 8.73 -9.49
CA VAL A 46 -22.85 7.92 -10.15
C VAL A 46 -22.49 6.69 -9.31
N HIS A 47 -22.43 6.83 -7.99
CA HIS A 47 -21.98 5.80 -7.07
C HIS A 47 -23.03 5.46 -6.01
N LYS A 48 -23.12 4.18 -5.65
CA LYS A 48 -23.94 3.72 -4.52
C LYS A 48 -23.12 3.73 -3.23
N PRO A 49 -23.74 3.87 -2.04
CA PRO A 49 -23.05 3.72 -0.77
C PRO A 49 -22.21 2.44 -0.71
N LEU A 50 -20.98 2.57 -0.20
CA LEU A 50 -20.01 1.49 -0.09
C LEU A 50 -19.95 1.00 1.36
N THR A 51 -20.08 -0.30 1.58
CA THR A 51 -20.05 -0.91 2.92
C THR A 51 -18.62 -1.08 3.41
N MET A 52 -18.43 -1.19 4.73
CA MET A 52 -17.10 -1.42 5.34
C MET A 52 -16.42 -2.70 4.82
N SER A 53 -17.14 -3.83 4.78
CA SER A 53 -16.63 -5.08 4.19
C SER A 53 -16.14 -4.88 2.76
N LYS A 54 -16.97 -4.29 1.90
CA LYS A 54 -16.61 -4.09 0.49
C LYS A 54 -15.44 -3.10 0.32
N PHE A 55 -15.35 -2.09 1.18
CA PHE A 55 -14.21 -1.19 1.25
C PHE A 55 -12.92 -1.94 1.57
N MET A 56 -12.88 -2.64 2.70
CA MET A 56 -11.68 -3.33 3.20
C MET A 56 -11.27 -4.52 2.33
N GLU A 57 -12.23 -5.24 1.74
CA GLU A 57 -11.93 -6.47 1.00
C GLU A 57 -11.62 -6.23 -0.48
N LYS A 58 -12.14 -5.16 -1.09
CA LYS A 58 -12.11 -5.01 -2.55
C LYS A 58 -11.84 -3.60 -3.05
N SER A 59 -12.45 -2.58 -2.45
CA SER A 59 -12.42 -1.22 -3.01
C SER A 59 -11.17 -0.42 -2.64
N LEU A 60 -10.52 -0.70 -1.50
CA LEU A 60 -9.23 -0.11 -1.17
C LEU A 60 -8.11 -0.78 -1.99
N ARG A 61 -7.40 0.00 -2.81
CA ARG A 61 -6.39 -0.48 -3.77
C ARG A 61 -5.04 0.16 -3.56
N TRP A 62 -5.01 1.43 -3.15
CA TRP A 62 -3.78 2.10 -2.79
C TRP A 62 -3.97 3.12 -1.68
N VAL A 63 -2.89 3.35 -0.92
CA VAL A 63 -2.75 4.38 0.10
C VAL A 63 -1.43 5.12 -0.12
N THR A 64 -1.39 6.42 0.09
CA THR A 64 -0.15 7.22 0.09
C THR A 64 0.27 7.59 1.52
N LEU A 65 1.54 7.40 1.84
CA LEU A 65 2.19 7.79 3.11
C LEU A 65 3.23 8.89 2.85
N GLY A 66 3.39 9.83 3.78
CA GLY A 66 4.29 10.97 3.59
C GLY A 66 3.84 11.85 2.43
N GLY A 67 4.75 12.08 1.46
CA GLY A 67 4.45 12.78 0.21
C GLY A 67 3.18 12.29 -0.48
N GLN A 68 2.28 13.22 -0.79
CA GLN A 68 1.02 12.93 -1.46
C GLN A 68 1.19 13.08 -2.97
N TYR A 69 1.22 11.96 -3.68
CA TYR A 69 1.29 11.98 -5.13
C TYR A 69 -0.04 12.43 -5.75
N ASP A 70 -0.02 13.49 -6.56
CA ASP A 70 -1.16 13.94 -7.33
C ASP A 70 -1.31 13.08 -8.59
N TRP A 71 -2.32 12.21 -8.62
CA TRP A 71 -2.60 11.34 -9.75
C TRP A 71 -3.11 12.06 -11.00
N THR A 72 -3.72 13.24 -10.83
CA THR A 72 -4.24 14.05 -11.95
C THR A 72 -3.10 14.76 -12.65
N ASN A 73 -2.22 15.41 -11.89
CA ASN A 73 -1.11 16.20 -12.43
C ASN A 73 0.20 15.41 -12.54
N LYS A 74 0.26 14.19 -11.99
CA LYS A 74 1.43 13.28 -11.97
C LYS A 74 2.69 13.88 -11.34
N VAL A 75 2.51 14.73 -10.35
CA VAL A 75 3.58 15.44 -9.63
C VAL A 75 3.36 15.32 -8.12
N TYR A 76 4.40 15.65 -7.35
CA TYR A 76 4.22 15.98 -5.94
C TYR A 76 3.91 17.48 -5.80
N PRO A 77 2.86 17.86 -5.05
CA PRO A 77 2.57 19.26 -4.78
C PRO A 77 3.70 19.92 -3.96
N ASP A 78 3.89 21.23 -4.13
CA ASP A 78 4.85 22.05 -3.35
C ASP A 78 4.44 22.24 -1.88
N GLU A 79 3.22 21.83 -1.51
CA GLU A 79 2.72 21.91 -0.14
C GLU A 79 3.50 20.96 0.79
N ALA A 80 3.67 21.37 2.05
CA ALA A 80 4.35 20.54 3.05
C ALA A 80 3.62 19.19 3.19
N PRO A 81 4.29 18.05 2.91
CA PRO A 81 3.64 16.76 2.95
C PRO A 81 3.33 16.34 4.39
N PRO A 82 2.31 15.49 4.61
CA PRO A 82 2.15 14.77 5.87
C PRO A 82 3.45 14.11 6.30
N ALA A 83 3.67 13.98 7.61
CA ALA A 83 4.82 13.26 8.13
C ALA A 83 4.81 11.80 7.65
N PHE A 84 5.97 11.31 7.20
CA PHE A 84 6.14 9.90 6.90
C PHE A 84 6.20 9.09 8.22
N PRO A 85 5.56 7.91 8.32
CA PRO A 85 5.57 7.11 9.54
C PRO A 85 6.98 6.75 10.00
N THR A 86 7.32 7.09 11.25
CA THR A 86 8.69 6.99 11.77
C THR A 86 9.18 5.55 11.91
N ASP A 87 8.30 4.64 12.29
CA ASP A 87 8.58 3.20 12.40
C ASP A 87 9.02 2.60 11.05
N ILE A 88 8.29 2.90 9.99
CA ILE A 88 8.62 2.45 8.63
C ILE A 88 9.91 3.13 8.14
N LYS A 89 10.06 4.43 8.42
CA LYS A 89 11.27 5.20 8.07
C LYS A 89 12.51 4.60 8.72
N ASP A 90 12.49 4.42 10.03
CA ASP A 90 13.65 3.94 10.80
C ASP A 90 14.05 2.52 10.36
N LEU A 91 13.08 1.65 10.10
CA LEU A 91 13.33 0.31 9.55
C LEU A 91 14.05 0.39 8.19
N LEU A 92 13.52 1.21 7.28
CA LEU A 92 14.02 1.28 5.90
C LEU A 92 15.38 1.97 5.81
N GLU A 93 15.56 3.09 6.50
CA GLU A 93 16.84 3.81 6.54
C GLU A 93 17.91 2.99 7.30
N GLY A 94 17.50 2.12 8.22
CA GLY A 94 18.40 1.15 8.85
C GLY A 94 18.88 0.04 7.92
N ILE A 95 18.01 -0.45 7.02
CA ILE A 95 18.34 -1.52 6.05
C ILE A 95 19.04 -0.94 4.80
N PHE A 96 18.63 0.24 4.35
CA PHE A 96 19.12 0.92 3.15
C PHE A 96 19.59 2.34 3.50
N PRO A 97 20.82 2.51 4.06
CA PRO A 97 21.28 3.80 4.60
C PRO A 97 21.42 4.94 3.58
N GLU A 98 21.51 4.61 2.29
CA GLU A 98 21.59 5.60 1.20
C GLU A 98 20.21 6.17 0.81
N MET A 99 19.11 5.62 1.33
CA MET A 99 17.75 6.08 1.07
C MET A 99 17.23 7.01 2.16
N LYS A 100 16.44 8.02 1.79
CA LYS A 100 15.57 8.75 2.72
C LYS A 100 14.10 8.41 2.47
N ALA A 101 13.41 7.86 3.45
CA ALA A 101 11.99 7.54 3.35
C ALA A 101 11.14 8.80 3.50
N GLN A 102 10.62 9.32 2.39
CA GLN A 102 9.86 10.58 2.35
C GLN A 102 8.43 10.41 1.83
N ALA A 103 8.22 9.45 0.93
CA ALA A 103 6.90 9.13 0.40
C ALA A 103 6.79 7.64 0.11
N ALA A 104 5.57 7.11 0.18
CA ALA A 104 5.30 5.75 -0.24
C ALA A 104 3.91 5.60 -0.87
N ILE A 105 3.82 4.68 -1.84
CA ILE A 105 2.55 4.12 -2.28
C ILE A 105 2.45 2.71 -1.71
N VAL A 106 1.45 2.51 -0.86
CA VAL A 106 1.04 1.19 -0.38
C VAL A 106 0.01 0.66 -1.37
N ASN A 107 0.35 -0.38 -2.12
CA ASN A 107 -0.57 -1.06 -3.03
C ASN A 107 -1.13 -2.31 -2.36
N LEU A 108 -2.44 -2.51 -2.50
CA LEU A 108 -3.16 -3.68 -1.99
C LEU A 108 -3.66 -4.52 -3.17
N TYR A 109 -3.28 -5.79 -3.17
CA TYR A 109 -3.65 -6.76 -4.19
C TYR A 109 -4.33 -7.98 -3.58
N SER A 110 -5.17 -8.62 -4.37
CA SER A 110 -5.72 -9.96 -4.14
C SER A 110 -5.40 -10.86 -5.34
N PRO A 111 -5.52 -12.19 -5.22
CA PRO A 111 -5.45 -13.08 -6.38
C PRO A 111 -6.37 -12.61 -7.52
N GLY A 112 -5.81 -12.48 -8.72
CA GLY A 112 -6.48 -11.95 -9.90
C GLY A 112 -6.21 -10.47 -10.18
N ASP A 113 -5.69 -9.72 -9.20
CA ASP A 113 -5.19 -8.37 -9.46
C ASP A 113 -3.84 -8.42 -10.19
N THR A 114 -3.60 -7.44 -11.05
CA THR A 114 -2.36 -7.27 -11.80
C THR A 114 -1.92 -5.81 -11.80
N LEU A 115 -0.64 -5.60 -12.08
CA LEU A 115 -0.09 -4.29 -12.39
C LEU A 115 0.67 -4.36 -13.71
N SER A 116 0.20 -3.59 -14.70
CA SER A 116 0.81 -3.52 -16.02
C SER A 116 2.25 -2.99 -15.96
N LEU A 117 3.05 -3.29 -16.99
CA LEU A 117 4.39 -2.74 -17.12
C LEU A 117 4.36 -1.21 -17.14
N HIS A 118 5.11 -0.58 -16.24
CA HIS A 118 5.24 0.86 -16.09
C HIS A 118 6.65 1.22 -15.61
N ARG A 119 6.91 2.53 -15.47
CA ARG A 119 8.10 3.07 -14.82
C ARG A 119 7.67 4.13 -13.82
N ASP A 120 8.40 4.21 -12.72
CA ASP A 120 8.25 5.27 -11.73
C ASP A 120 9.14 6.44 -12.14
N VAL A 121 8.56 7.46 -12.79
CA VAL A 121 9.30 8.60 -13.37
C VAL A 121 8.73 9.95 -12.92
N SER A 122 8.05 9.96 -11.78
CA SER A 122 7.38 11.18 -11.29
C SER A 122 8.14 11.90 -10.20
N GLU A 123 9.23 11.32 -9.70
CA GLU A 123 10.13 11.93 -8.75
C GLU A 123 11.15 12.82 -9.46
N GLU A 124 11.55 13.94 -8.84
CA GLU A 124 12.64 14.78 -9.32
C GLU A 124 14.03 14.22 -8.94
N SER A 125 14.06 13.12 -8.19
CA SER A 125 15.28 12.50 -7.67
C SER A 125 15.59 11.16 -8.35
N ASP A 126 16.86 10.99 -8.72
CA ASP A 126 17.42 9.76 -9.31
C ASP A 126 17.77 8.69 -8.25
N ASN A 127 17.47 8.96 -6.97
CA ASN A 127 17.73 8.02 -5.88
C ASN A 127 16.91 6.74 -6.04
N GLY A 128 17.43 5.65 -5.49
CA GLY A 128 16.78 4.33 -5.54
C GLY A 128 15.38 4.33 -4.93
N LEU A 129 14.57 3.36 -5.33
CA LEU A 129 13.28 3.06 -4.70
C LEU A 129 13.33 1.67 -4.04
N VAL A 130 12.59 1.50 -2.95
CA VAL A 130 12.53 0.25 -2.18
C VAL A 130 11.10 -0.25 -2.20
N SER A 131 10.94 -1.52 -2.56
CA SER A 131 9.66 -2.20 -2.65
C SER A 131 9.62 -3.34 -1.65
N ILE A 132 8.84 -3.19 -0.57
CA ILE A 132 8.64 -4.24 0.44
C ILE A 132 7.39 -5.06 0.10
N SER A 133 7.47 -6.37 0.31
CA SER A 133 6.42 -7.34 0.03
C SER A 133 5.88 -7.98 1.31
N LEU A 134 4.57 -7.96 1.54
CA LEU A 134 3.92 -8.63 2.67
C LEU A 134 2.69 -9.42 2.20
N GLY A 135 2.45 -10.59 2.79
CA GLY A 135 1.28 -11.42 2.46
C GLY A 135 1.54 -12.39 1.31
N CYS A 136 0.58 -12.54 0.40
CA CYS A 136 0.72 -13.43 -0.75
C CYS A 136 1.95 -13.09 -1.61
N ASP A 137 2.61 -14.14 -2.09
CA ASP A 137 3.68 -14.07 -3.06
C ASP A 137 3.20 -13.46 -4.39
N CYS A 138 4.11 -12.86 -5.14
CA CYS A 138 3.85 -12.47 -6.53
C CYS A 138 4.98 -12.87 -7.47
N LEU A 139 4.64 -12.88 -8.76
CA LEU A 139 5.62 -12.78 -9.83
C LEU A 139 5.76 -11.31 -10.19
N PHE A 140 6.98 -10.79 -10.10
CA PHE A 140 7.36 -9.44 -10.49
C PHE A 140 8.20 -9.53 -11.77
N VAL A 141 7.88 -8.73 -12.76
CA VAL A 141 8.64 -8.66 -14.03
C VAL A 141 9.41 -7.35 -14.04
N VAL A 142 10.69 -7.39 -14.41
CA VAL A 142 11.53 -6.20 -14.53
C VAL A 142 12.53 -6.33 -15.68
N GLY A 143 12.71 -5.25 -16.44
CA GLY A 143 13.66 -5.19 -17.54
C GLY A 143 14.03 -3.74 -17.89
N LEU A 144 15.23 -3.53 -18.41
CA LEU A 144 15.67 -2.19 -18.85
C LEU A 144 14.94 -1.74 -20.13
N GLY A 145 14.50 -2.69 -20.95
CA GLY A 145 13.66 -2.47 -22.13
C GLY A 145 12.19 -2.77 -21.87
N ARG A 146 11.32 -2.37 -22.82
CA ARG A 146 9.91 -2.82 -22.85
C ARG A 146 9.74 -4.22 -23.41
N ASP A 147 10.76 -4.76 -24.06
CA ASP A 147 10.71 -6.08 -24.67
C ASP A 147 10.63 -7.14 -23.55
N PRO A 148 9.56 -7.96 -23.51
CA PRO A 148 9.45 -9.03 -22.53
C PRO A 148 10.62 -10.03 -22.58
N SER A 149 11.28 -10.17 -23.74
CA SER A 149 12.44 -11.06 -23.89
C SER A 149 13.69 -10.58 -23.16
N ASP A 150 13.77 -9.27 -22.86
CA ASP A 150 14.86 -8.66 -22.07
C ASP A 150 14.50 -8.54 -20.57
N SER A 151 13.35 -9.07 -20.16
CA SER A 151 12.86 -8.97 -18.79
C SER A 151 13.16 -10.24 -17.99
N ILE A 152 13.47 -10.07 -16.71
CA ILE A 152 13.55 -11.17 -15.75
C ILE A 152 12.28 -11.24 -14.92
N VAL A 153 11.95 -12.45 -14.46
CA VAL A 153 10.88 -12.69 -13.50
C VAL A 153 11.48 -12.95 -12.13
N VAL A 154 11.10 -12.15 -11.15
CA VAL A 154 11.48 -12.29 -9.75
C VAL A 154 10.27 -12.79 -8.96
N HIS A 155 10.43 -13.89 -8.23
CA HIS A 155 9.41 -14.38 -7.29
C HIS A 155 9.60 -13.65 -5.95
N LEU A 156 8.68 -12.74 -5.63
CA LEU A 156 8.72 -11.96 -4.39
C LEU A 156 7.77 -12.56 -3.35
N ARG A 157 8.32 -12.98 -2.23
CA ARG A 157 7.63 -13.57 -1.07
C ARG A 157 7.33 -12.53 0.00
N SER A 158 6.51 -12.90 0.98
CA SER A 158 6.34 -12.08 2.18
C SER A 158 7.68 -11.88 2.90
N GLY A 159 8.00 -10.63 3.24
CA GLY A 159 9.26 -10.23 3.87
C GLY A 159 10.34 -9.76 2.88
N ASP A 160 10.20 -10.03 1.58
CA ASP A 160 11.20 -9.62 0.59
C ASP A 160 11.19 -8.09 0.40
N ALA A 161 12.39 -7.50 0.33
CA ALA A 161 12.62 -6.11 -0.03
C ALA A 161 13.47 -6.03 -1.30
N LEU A 162 12.97 -5.29 -2.31
CA LEU A 162 13.65 -5.06 -3.58
C LEU A 162 14.09 -3.60 -3.67
N LEU A 163 15.40 -3.36 -3.77
CA LEU A 163 15.97 -2.04 -4.06
C LEU A 163 16.23 -1.92 -5.58
N MET A 164 15.58 -0.95 -6.22
CA MET A 164 15.83 -0.58 -7.61
C MET A 164 16.59 0.75 -7.63
N SER A 165 17.89 0.69 -7.92
CA SER A 165 18.81 1.83 -7.94
C SER A 165 19.60 1.89 -9.24
N ARG A 166 20.25 3.04 -9.52
CA ARG A 166 21.05 3.28 -10.74
C ARG A 166 20.20 2.98 -11.99
N GLU A 167 20.72 2.22 -12.96
CA GLU A 167 20.00 1.89 -14.20
C GLU A 167 18.65 1.20 -13.92
N SER A 168 18.58 0.36 -12.89
CA SER A 168 17.34 -0.35 -12.55
C SER A 168 16.25 0.57 -11.98
N ARG A 169 16.59 1.77 -11.51
CA ARG A 169 15.64 2.80 -11.05
C ARG A 169 14.62 3.19 -12.13
N PHE A 170 15.03 3.07 -13.40
CA PHE A 170 14.23 3.41 -14.58
C PHE A 170 13.75 2.17 -15.35
N ALA A 171 13.88 0.97 -14.77
CA ALA A 171 13.45 -0.26 -15.41
C ALA A 171 11.92 -0.31 -15.58
N TRP A 172 11.47 -0.87 -16.69
CA TRP A 172 10.09 -1.27 -16.88
C TRP A 172 9.77 -2.42 -15.95
N HIS A 173 8.69 -2.29 -15.19
CA HIS A 173 8.32 -3.32 -14.24
C HIS A 173 6.82 -3.43 -14.01
N GLY A 174 6.40 -4.58 -13.51
CA GLY A 174 4.99 -4.89 -13.29
C GLY A 174 4.78 -6.15 -12.47
N VAL A 175 3.53 -6.40 -12.10
CA VAL A 175 3.11 -7.55 -11.30
C VAL A 175 2.05 -8.32 -12.10
N PRO A 176 2.44 -9.26 -12.98
CA PRO A 176 1.48 -10.02 -13.78
C PRO A 176 0.64 -11.00 -12.95
N LYS A 177 1.10 -11.42 -11.77
CA LYS A 177 0.39 -12.46 -11.01
C LYS A 177 0.65 -12.39 -9.51
N ILE A 178 -0.44 -12.42 -8.74
CA ILE A 178 -0.44 -12.76 -7.31
C ILE A 178 -0.72 -14.25 -7.17
N LEU A 179 0.10 -14.96 -6.38
CA LEU A 179 -0.06 -16.40 -6.16
C LEU A 179 -1.10 -16.63 -5.04
N PRO A 180 -2.25 -17.27 -5.32
CA PRO A 180 -3.23 -17.58 -4.29
C PRO A 180 -2.66 -18.55 -3.24
N SER A 181 -3.19 -18.51 -2.03
CA SER A 181 -2.85 -19.44 -0.94
C SER A 181 -1.35 -19.50 -0.57
N SER A 182 -0.61 -18.42 -0.81
CA SER A 182 0.83 -18.31 -0.51
C SER A 182 1.13 -17.40 0.69
N CYS A 183 0.13 -16.73 1.25
CA CYS A 183 0.30 -15.89 2.43
C CYS A 183 0.83 -16.75 3.61
N PRO A 184 1.91 -16.33 4.29
CA PRO A 184 2.50 -17.13 5.34
C PRO A 184 1.59 -17.25 6.56
N THR A 185 1.63 -18.39 7.23
CA THR A 185 0.70 -18.71 8.33
C THR A 185 0.80 -17.73 9.50
N TYR A 186 2.00 -17.21 9.79
CA TYR A 186 2.20 -16.23 10.86
C TYR A 186 1.55 -14.86 10.58
N LEU A 187 1.26 -14.55 9.31
CA LEU A 187 0.62 -13.29 8.91
C LEU A 187 -0.86 -13.50 8.53
N ALA A 188 -1.27 -14.74 8.28
CA ALA A 188 -2.58 -15.05 7.74
C ALA A 188 -3.72 -14.52 8.63
N SER A 189 -3.60 -14.65 9.95
CA SER A 189 -4.64 -14.21 10.89
C SER A 189 -4.73 -12.70 11.05
N TRP A 190 -3.71 -11.94 10.63
CA TRP A 190 -3.70 -10.49 10.75
C TRP A 190 -4.93 -9.87 10.06
N PRO A 191 -5.59 -8.88 10.68
CA PRO A 191 -5.18 -8.12 11.87
C PRO A 191 -5.65 -8.69 13.22
N ALA A 192 -6.19 -9.92 13.26
CA ALA A 192 -6.66 -10.52 14.50
C ALA A 192 -5.50 -11.02 15.38
N GLU A 193 -4.95 -10.11 16.19
CA GLU A 193 -3.83 -10.31 17.11
C GLU A 193 -4.16 -9.70 18.48
N ASP A 194 -3.65 -10.28 19.57
CA ASP A 194 -3.83 -9.78 20.94
C ASP A 194 -5.29 -9.48 21.34
N ASN A 195 -6.23 -10.29 20.86
CA ASN A 195 -7.69 -10.14 21.01
C ASN A 195 -8.27 -8.88 20.35
N GLN A 196 -7.53 -8.22 19.47
CA GLN A 196 -7.99 -7.10 18.66
C GLN A 196 -8.52 -7.58 17.33
N TYR A 197 -9.49 -6.86 16.77
CA TYR A 197 -9.97 -7.01 15.38
C TYR A 197 -10.38 -8.43 14.96
N GLU A 198 -10.85 -9.25 15.90
CA GLU A 198 -11.21 -10.67 15.67
C GLU A 198 -12.19 -10.90 14.51
N GLU A 199 -13.13 -9.97 14.28
CA GLU A 199 -14.08 -10.07 13.16
C GLU A 199 -13.41 -9.97 11.77
N TRP A 200 -12.17 -9.48 11.71
CA TRP A 200 -11.34 -9.38 10.51
C TRP A 200 -10.27 -10.46 10.41
N ARG A 201 -10.32 -11.47 11.28
CA ARG A 201 -9.44 -12.64 11.20
C ARG A 201 -9.39 -13.17 9.77
N ASP A 202 -8.20 -13.53 9.32
CA ASP A 202 -7.90 -14.01 7.97
C ASP A 202 -7.99 -12.95 6.85
N TRP A 203 -8.11 -11.66 7.16
CA TRP A 203 -8.12 -10.60 6.12
C TRP A 203 -6.84 -10.62 5.27
N MET A 204 -5.65 -10.82 5.87
CA MET A 204 -4.38 -10.91 5.12
C MET A 204 -4.20 -12.21 4.34
N LYS A 205 -4.94 -13.27 4.65
CA LYS A 205 -4.77 -14.61 4.07
C LYS A 205 -4.79 -14.66 2.55
N ASN A 206 -5.53 -13.75 1.91
CA ASN A 206 -5.65 -13.62 0.47
C ASN A 206 -5.25 -12.23 -0.03
N LYS A 207 -4.38 -11.53 0.70
CA LYS A 207 -3.91 -10.20 0.35
C LYS A 207 -2.41 -10.19 0.16
N ARG A 208 -1.97 -9.32 -0.74
CA ARG A 208 -0.59 -8.87 -0.83
C ARG A 208 -0.57 -7.37 -0.63
N ILE A 209 0.28 -6.92 0.27
CA ILE A 209 0.60 -5.52 0.46
C ILE A 209 1.98 -5.29 -0.12
N ASN A 210 2.09 -4.28 -0.97
CA ASN A 210 3.37 -3.79 -1.45
C ASN A 210 3.56 -2.35 -0.99
N LEU A 211 4.68 -2.08 -0.32
CA LEU A 211 5.07 -0.73 0.07
C LEU A 211 6.21 -0.27 -0.84
N ASN A 212 5.91 0.60 -1.79
CA ASN A 212 6.90 1.25 -2.66
C ASN A 212 7.30 2.59 -2.04
N VAL A 213 8.49 2.65 -1.44
CA VAL A 213 9.05 3.80 -0.72
C VAL A 213 10.10 4.49 -1.58
N ARG A 214 10.06 5.82 -1.55
CA ARG A 214 10.83 6.70 -2.40
C ARG A 214 11.27 7.97 -1.67
N GLN A 215 12.39 8.49 -2.15
CA GLN A 215 12.89 9.81 -1.83
C GLN A 215 12.41 10.78 -2.92
N MET A 216 11.76 11.87 -2.50
CA MET A 216 11.22 12.89 -3.39
C MET A 216 12.26 13.96 -3.71
N PHE A 217 13.06 14.36 -2.71
CA PHE A 217 14.03 15.45 -2.78
C PHE A 217 15.40 14.99 -2.26
N ASP A 218 16.48 15.57 -2.81
CA ASP A 218 17.87 15.29 -2.40
C ASP A 218 18.20 15.76 -0.97
#